data_AF-A0A4Y2WUM5-F1
#
_entry.id   AF-A0A4Y2WUM5-F1
#
_cell.length_a   1.000
_cell.length_b   1.000
_cell.length_c   1.000
_cell.angle_alpha   90.00
_cell.angle_beta   90.00
_cell.angle_gamma   90.00
#
_symmetry.space_group_name_H-M   'P 1'
#
loop_
_entity.id
_entity.type
_entity.pdbx_description
1 polymer ?
#
loop_
_entity_poly.entity_id
_entity_poly.type
_entity_poly.pdbx_seq_one_letter_code
_entity_poly.pdbx_strand_id
1 'polypeptide(L)'
;KGEPEVSEQLTLPEATSDVERLPESYLTQPLNLSSVTTLKQRLFQPQFQPVYTSELYPQNKYMHIKRSQRCKVCEHNLSKPEYNPSSIKFKIQLAAFYHIPELRIKNVSKLYLQKTCLVEMVLINPTPHLAHITFEPVENPPDDLSSVKLPPGELVLAPRDDTAEFDDVNDNQNFKDDPKYDSDLFIS
;
A
#
# COMPACT_ATOMS: atom_id res chain seq x y z
N LYS A 1 15.37 56.90 31.22
CA LYS A 1 16.42 55.98 31.71
C LYS A 1 16.18 54.65 31.03
N GLY A 2 16.81 54.41 29.88
CA GLY A 2 16.81 53.10 29.24
C GLY A 2 17.91 52.25 29.87
N GLU A 3 17.58 51.04 30.27
CA GLU A 3 18.57 50.06 30.70
C GLU A 3 19.45 49.70 29.49
N PRO A 4 20.78 49.56 29.66
CA PRO A 4 21.64 49.18 28.56
C PRO A 4 21.35 47.72 28.18
N GLU A 5 21.01 47.50 26.91
CA GLU A 5 20.93 46.16 26.32
C GLU A 5 22.30 45.49 26.41
N VAL A 6 22.46 44.60 27.40
CA VAL A 6 23.62 43.72 27.47
C VAL A 6 23.42 42.69 26.38
N SER A 7 24.13 42.85 25.25
CA SER A 7 24.22 41.81 24.24
C SER A 7 24.89 40.59 24.86
N GLU A 8 24.14 39.54 25.17
CA GLU A 8 24.68 38.25 25.60
C GLU A 8 25.53 37.67 24.46
N GLN A 9 26.84 37.90 24.52
CA GLN A 9 27.79 37.30 23.61
C GLN A 9 27.97 35.83 24.01
N LEU A 10 27.50 34.93 23.16
CA LEU A 10 27.73 33.49 23.30
C LEU A 10 29.24 33.22 23.23
N THR A 11 29.77 32.51 24.23
CA THR A 11 31.18 32.07 24.24
C THR A 11 31.39 30.94 23.25
N LEU A 12 32.49 30.99 22.50
CA LEU A 12 32.86 29.93 21.58
C LEU A 12 33.32 28.69 22.35
N PRO A 13 33.00 27.46 21.88
CA PRO A 13 33.53 26.23 22.48
C PRO A 13 35.06 26.18 22.39
N GLU A 14 35.70 25.77 23.48
CA GLU A 14 37.15 25.61 23.52
C GLU A 14 37.56 24.26 22.91
N ALA A 15 38.57 24.28 22.03
CA ALA A 15 39.08 23.08 21.41
C ALA A 15 40.09 22.38 22.34
N THR A 16 39.80 21.14 22.72
CA THR A 16 40.72 20.31 23.50
C THR A 16 41.76 19.66 22.58
N SER A 17 43.04 19.72 22.94
CA SER A 17 44.13 19.11 22.16
C SER A 17 44.25 17.58 22.33
N ASP A 18 43.73 17.05 23.44
CA ASP A 18 43.74 15.63 23.77
C ASP A 18 42.31 15.13 23.99
N VAL A 19 41.96 14.00 23.39
CA VAL A 19 40.63 13.38 23.48
C VAL A 19 40.76 12.11 24.29
N GLU A 20 39.74 11.78 25.08
CA GLU A 20 39.71 10.56 25.87
C GLU A 20 40.03 9.33 25.02
N ARG A 21 41.05 8.58 25.44
CA ARG A 21 41.47 7.34 24.77
C ARG A 21 40.49 6.22 25.08
N LEU A 22 40.48 5.21 24.21
CA LEU A 22 39.70 4.00 24.44
C LEU A 22 40.15 3.32 25.75
N PRO A 23 39.22 2.97 26.66
CA PRO A 23 39.56 2.27 27.89
C PRO A 23 40.19 0.89 27.62
N GLU A 24 41.20 0.52 28.40
CA GLU A 24 41.93 -0.75 28.25
C GLU A 24 41.03 -1.99 28.47
N SER A 25 39.89 -1.82 29.15
CA SER A 25 38.89 -2.88 29.35
C SER A 25 38.35 -3.45 28.03
N TYR A 26 38.25 -2.64 26.97
CA TYR A 26 37.78 -3.08 25.66
C TYR A 26 38.71 -4.07 24.96
N LEU A 27 39.99 -4.13 25.35
CA LEU A 27 40.99 -5.02 24.74
C LEU A 27 41.02 -6.40 25.40
N THR A 28 40.71 -6.47 26.70
CA THR A 28 40.94 -7.65 27.55
C THR A 28 39.66 -8.35 27.97
N GLN A 29 38.53 -7.65 28.03
CA GLN A 29 37.26 -8.19 28.52
C GLN A 29 36.41 -8.78 27.39
N PRO A 30 35.74 -9.93 27.60
CA PRO A 30 34.80 -10.47 26.64
C PRO A 30 33.54 -9.60 26.54
N LEU A 31 33.10 -9.31 25.32
CA LEU A 31 31.90 -8.51 25.06
C LEU A 31 30.62 -9.31 25.27
N ASN A 32 29.72 -8.80 26.12
CA ASN A 32 28.36 -9.31 26.23
C ASN A 32 27.41 -8.54 25.31
N LEU A 33 26.84 -9.20 24.31
CA LEU A 33 25.94 -8.57 23.34
C LEU A 33 24.63 -8.05 23.98
N SER A 34 24.23 -8.59 25.14
CA SER A 34 23.03 -8.16 25.86
C SER A 34 23.24 -6.87 26.66
N SER A 35 24.48 -6.48 26.97
CA SER A 35 24.77 -5.25 27.71
C SER A 35 24.96 -4.03 26.82
N VAL A 36 25.17 -4.24 25.51
CA VAL A 36 25.34 -3.17 24.52
C VAL A 36 24.08 -3.01 23.69
N THR A 37 23.81 -1.77 23.30
CA THR A 37 22.64 -1.44 22.48
C THR A 37 22.91 -1.74 21.00
N THR A 38 21.87 -2.17 20.30
CA THR A 38 21.86 -2.26 18.84
C THR A 38 21.78 -0.87 18.20
N LEU A 39 22.19 -0.76 16.93
CA LEU A 39 22.08 0.50 16.18
C LEU A 39 20.65 1.05 16.17
N LYS A 40 19.64 0.18 16.03
CA LYS A 40 18.23 0.59 16.05
C LYS A 40 17.82 1.21 17.39
N GLN A 41 18.28 0.65 18.51
CA GLN A 41 18.03 1.19 19.85
C GLN A 41 18.72 2.54 20.06
N ARG A 42 19.95 2.71 19.55
CA ARG A 42 20.67 3.99 19.60
C ARG A 42 19.97 5.09 18.81
N LEU A 43 19.58 4.78 17.58
CA LEU A 43 18.89 5.71 16.69
C LEU A 43 17.48 6.08 17.19
N PHE A 44 16.90 5.28 18.08
CA PHE A 44 15.63 5.58 18.74
C PHE A 44 15.77 6.66 19.83
N GLN A 45 17.00 6.96 20.29
CA GLN A 45 17.32 8.03 21.25
C GLN A 45 18.43 8.94 20.70
N PRO A 46 18.15 9.72 19.64
CA PRO A 46 19.17 10.47 18.89
C PRO A 46 19.90 11.55 19.71
N GLN A 47 19.31 12.01 20.81
CA GLN A 47 19.85 13.08 21.65
C GLN A 47 21.19 12.72 22.34
N PHE A 48 21.40 11.46 22.72
CA PHE A 48 22.64 11.00 23.38
C PHE A 48 23.11 9.59 22.97
N GLN A 49 22.32 8.83 22.19
CA GLN A 49 22.69 7.55 21.57
C GLN A 49 23.40 6.57 22.53
N PRO A 50 22.68 6.00 23.52
CA PRO A 50 23.29 5.23 24.61
C PRO A 50 24.05 4.02 24.11
N VAL A 51 25.25 3.79 24.63
CA VAL A 51 26.09 2.64 24.23
C VAL A 51 25.63 1.38 24.96
N TYR A 52 25.21 1.53 26.22
CA TYR A 52 24.84 0.44 27.11
C TYR A 52 23.33 0.34 27.32
N THR A 53 22.84 -0.87 27.55
CA THR A 53 21.40 -1.11 27.77
C THR A 53 20.90 -0.52 29.07
N SER A 54 21.77 -0.30 30.06
CA SER A 54 21.46 0.40 31.31
C SER A 54 21.13 1.89 31.13
N GLU A 55 21.58 2.48 30.02
CA GLU A 55 21.36 3.89 29.67
C GLU A 55 20.15 4.07 28.75
N LEU A 56 19.49 2.98 28.36
CA LEU A 56 18.25 3.06 27.58
C LEU A 56 17.12 3.55 28.48
N TYR A 57 16.47 4.62 28.04
CA TYR A 57 15.25 5.12 28.67
C TYR A 57 14.02 4.88 27.79
N PRO A 58 12.84 4.64 28.37
CA PRO A 58 11.60 4.66 27.61
C PRO A 58 11.42 6.00 26.91
N GLN A 59 11.09 5.97 25.62
CA GLN A 59 10.70 7.17 24.87
C GLN A 59 9.19 7.25 24.77
N ASN A 60 8.69 8.48 24.63
CA ASN A 60 7.28 8.72 24.36
C ASN A 60 6.86 8.03 23.05
N LYS A 61 5.66 7.45 23.05
CA LYS A 61 5.10 6.81 21.85
C LYS A 61 4.89 7.87 20.77
N TYR A 62 5.33 7.57 19.55
CA TYR A 62 5.08 8.45 18.41
C TYR A 62 3.58 8.60 18.13
N MET A 63 3.17 9.83 17.86
CA MET A 63 1.80 10.12 17.44
C MET A 63 1.59 9.63 16.00
N HIS A 64 0.55 8.83 15.81
CA HIS A 64 0.14 8.41 14.47
C HIS A 64 -0.72 9.50 13.82
N ILE A 65 -0.57 9.66 12.51
CA ILE A 65 -1.35 10.62 11.72
C ILE A 65 -2.39 9.89 10.87
N LYS A 66 -3.62 10.41 10.87
CA LYS A 66 -4.65 10.05 9.89
C LYS A 66 -4.47 10.89 8.63
N ARG A 67 -4.27 10.23 7.48
CA ARG A 67 -4.02 10.90 6.20
C ARG A 67 -5.34 11.18 5.48
N SER A 68 -5.46 12.35 4.87
CA SER A 68 -6.49 12.67 3.88
C SER A 68 -5.81 12.83 2.53
N GLN A 69 -6.42 12.26 1.49
CA GLN A 69 -5.88 12.30 0.13
C GLN A 69 -6.73 13.22 -0.73
N ARG A 70 -6.06 14.05 -1.54
CA ARG A 70 -6.69 14.96 -2.49
C ARG A 70 -6.14 14.72 -3.89
N CYS A 71 -7.01 14.81 -4.89
CA CYS A 71 -6.58 14.80 -6.27
C CYS A 71 -5.74 16.05 -6.57
N LYS A 72 -4.61 15.88 -7.27
CA LYS A 72 -3.74 17.02 -7.64
C LYS A 72 -4.33 17.92 -8.72
N VAL A 73 -5.24 17.39 -9.55
CA VAL A 73 -5.81 18.12 -10.69
C VAL A 73 -7.07 18.90 -10.29
N CYS A 74 -8.01 18.25 -9.60
CA CYS A 74 -9.29 18.84 -9.24
C CYS A 74 -9.43 19.26 -7.77
N GLU A 75 -8.39 19.05 -6.95
CA GLU A 75 -8.34 19.33 -5.51
C GLU A 75 -9.42 18.66 -4.64
N HIS A 76 -10.24 17.79 -5.24
CA HIS A 76 -11.28 17.07 -4.55
C HIS A 76 -10.68 16.06 -3.55
N ASN A 77 -11.33 15.89 -2.40
CA ASN A 77 -10.90 14.92 -1.40
C ASN A 77 -11.31 13.52 -1.87
N LEU A 78 -10.34 12.65 -2.10
CA LEU A 78 -10.57 11.25 -2.45
C LEU A 78 -10.78 10.39 -1.20
N SER A 79 -10.07 10.73 -0.13
CA SER A 79 -10.18 10.01 1.14
C SER A 79 -10.10 10.98 2.31
N LYS A 80 -11.06 10.86 3.24
CA LYS A 80 -11.08 11.61 4.50
C LYS A 80 -11.61 10.72 5.63
N PRO A 81 -10.73 10.14 6.46
CA PRO A 81 -11.15 9.34 7.60
C PRO A 81 -11.83 10.22 8.66
N GLU A 82 -12.70 9.62 9.48
CA GLU A 82 -13.23 10.30 10.66
C GLU A 82 -12.12 10.56 11.69
N TYR A 83 -12.27 11.64 12.47
CA TYR A 83 -11.28 12.04 13.47
C TYR A 83 -11.22 11.02 14.62
N ASN A 84 -12.38 10.49 15.05
CA ASN A 84 -12.48 9.55 16.17
C ASN A 84 -11.49 8.38 15.99
N PRO A 85 -10.50 8.19 16.88
CA PRO A 85 -9.48 7.16 16.74
C PRO A 85 -10.05 5.74 16.66
N SER A 86 -11.22 5.48 17.26
CA SER A 86 -11.85 4.17 17.26
C SER A 86 -12.74 3.90 16.04
N SER A 87 -12.97 4.91 15.18
CA SER A 87 -13.81 4.75 13.99
C SER A 87 -12.99 4.30 12.78
N ILE A 88 -13.50 3.27 12.10
CA ILE A 88 -13.02 2.81 10.79
C ILE A 88 -13.73 3.51 9.63
N LYS A 89 -14.69 4.39 9.93
CA LYS A 89 -15.52 5.04 8.92
C LYS A 89 -14.79 6.20 8.26
N PHE A 90 -15.07 6.38 6.99
CA PHE A 90 -14.61 7.51 6.20
C PHE A 90 -15.76 8.47 5.97
N LYS A 91 -15.49 9.77 6.14
CA LYS A 91 -16.43 10.82 5.72
C LYS A 91 -16.50 10.91 4.20
N ILE A 92 -15.37 10.65 3.53
CA ILE A 92 -15.26 10.60 2.08
C ILE A 92 -14.37 9.41 1.73
N GLN A 93 -14.86 8.53 0.86
CA GLN A 93 -14.15 7.36 0.38
C GLN A 93 -14.48 7.13 -1.09
N LEU A 94 -13.69 7.74 -1.98
CA LEU A 94 -13.76 7.55 -3.43
C LEU A 94 -12.64 6.60 -3.83
N ALA A 95 -12.93 5.30 -3.73
CA ALA A 95 -12.01 4.24 -4.14
C ALA A 95 -12.44 3.65 -5.48
N ALA A 96 -11.46 3.27 -6.32
CA ALA A 96 -11.70 2.68 -7.64
C ALA A 96 -12.60 1.43 -7.57
N PHE A 97 -12.48 0.65 -6.50
CA PHE A 97 -13.27 -0.55 -6.24
C PHE A 97 -14.80 -0.32 -6.30
N TYR A 98 -15.30 0.89 -6.03
CA TYR A 98 -16.74 1.18 -6.09
C TYR A 98 -17.24 1.63 -7.47
N HIS A 99 -16.34 1.86 -8.42
CA HIS A 99 -16.67 2.48 -9.70
C HIS A 99 -16.15 1.70 -10.91
N ILE A 100 -15.10 0.91 -10.75
CA ILE A 100 -14.43 0.20 -11.84
C ILE A 100 -14.68 -1.31 -11.68
N PRO A 101 -15.14 -2.01 -12.74
CA PRO A 101 -15.31 -3.46 -12.73
C PRO A 101 -14.05 -4.19 -12.27
N GLU A 102 -14.21 -5.17 -11.39
CA GLU A 102 -13.12 -5.98 -10.87
C GLU A 102 -12.92 -7.24 -11.74
N LEU A 103 -11.72 -7.41 -12.29
CA LEU A 103 -11.30 -8.63 -12.99
C LEU A 103 -10.53 -9.53 -12.03
N ARG A 104 -11.01 -10.76 -11.84
CA ARG A 104 -10.40 -11.77 -10.96
C ARG A 104 -10.09 -13.04 -11.74
N ILE A 105 -8.90 -13.58 -11.56
CA ILE A 105 -8.57 -14.90 -12.09
C ILE A 105 -9.19 -15.95 -11.16
N LYS A 106 -10.09 -16.77 -11.68
CA LYS A 106 -10.77 -17.84 -10.94
C LYS A 106 -9.94 -19.11 -10.94
N ASN A 107 -9.49 -19.53 -12.11
CA ASN A 107 -8.73 -20.75 -12.29
C ASN A 107 -7.68 -20.59 -13.38
N VAL A 108 -6.51 -21.20 -13.15
CA VAL A 108 -5.41 -21.25 -14.12
C VAL A 108 -5.10 -22.71 -14.37
N SER A 109 -5.28 -23.14 -15.63
CA SER A 109 -4.88 -24.48 -16.05
C SER A 109 -3.36 -24.67 -15.98
N LYS A 110 -2.88 -25.92 -15.94
CA LYS A 110 -1.45 -26.21 -15.85
C LYS A 110 -0.70 -25.56 -17.02
N LEU A 111 0.28 -24.72 -16.69
CA LEU A 111 1.13 -24.05 -17.66
C LEU A 111 2.20 -25.02 -18.17
N TYR A 112 2.31 -25.14 -19.48
CA TYR A 112 3.37 -25.90 -20.14
C TYR A 112 4.08 -24.97 -21.11
N LEU A 113 5.41 -25.10 -21.19
CA LEU A 113 6.22 -24.29 -22.09
C LEU A 113 5.69 -24.37 -23.53
N GLN A 114 5.51 -23.22 -24.17
CA GLN A 114 5.03 -23.08 -25.56
C GLN A 114 3.67 -23.76 -25.84
N LYS A 115 2.81 -23.91 -24.82
CA LYS A 115 1.45 -24.41 -25.00
C LYS A 115 0.42 -23.39 -24.51
N THR A 116 -0.65 -23.28 -25.28
CA THR A 116 -1.83 -22.50 -24.89
C THR A 116 -2.45 -23.08 -23.63
N CYS A 117 -2.75 -22.22 -22.67
CA CYS A 117 -3.50 -22.52 -21.46
C CYS A 117 -4.78 -21.70 -21.40
N LEU A 118 -5.80 -22.29 -20.77
CA LEU A 118 -7.05 -21.60 -20.50
C LEU A 118 -6.98 -20.96 -19.11
N VAL A 119 -7.39 -19.69 -19.05
CA VAL A 119 -7.52 -18.95 -17.80
C VAL A 119 -8.96 -18.49 -17.66
N GLU A 120 -9.63 -19.02 -16.66
CA GLU A 120 -10.99 -18.62 -16.31
C GLU A 120 -10.92 -17.33 -15.51
N MET A 121 -11.63 -16.29 -15.96
CA MET A 121 -11.66 -15.00 -15.28
C MET A 121 -13.10 -14.60 -14.97
N VAL A 122 -13.32 -14.01 -13.79
CA VAL A 122 -14.61 -13.49 -13.36
C VAL A 122 -14.52 -11.97 -13.36
N LEU A 123 -15.52 -11.35 -13.97
CA LEU A 123 -15.64 -9.90 -14.05
C LEU A 123 -16.85 -9.46 -13.24
N ILE A 124 -16.63 -8.56 -12.29
CA ILE A 124 -17.65 -8.15 -11.33
C ILE A 124 -17.89 -6.66 -11.49
N ASN A 125 -19.13 -6.28 -11.80
CA ASN A 125 -19.54 -4.88 -11.83
C ASN A 125 -19.91 -4.42 -10.41
N PRO A 126 -19.20 -3.44 -9.82
CA PRO A 126 -19.53 -2.93 -8.50
C PRO A 126 -20.65 -1.89 -8.51
N THR A 127 -21.11 -1.45 -9.68
CA THR A 127 -22.00 -0.29 -9.85
C THR A 127 -23.46 -0.72 -10.07
N PRO A 128 -24.45 0.10 -9.66
CA PRO A 128 -25.87 -0.17 -9.89
C PRO A 128 -26.32 0.13 -11.33
N HIS A 129 -25.38 0.28 -12.27
CA HIS A 129 -25.66 0.58 -13.67
C HIS A 129 -25.04 -0.50 -14.56
N LEU A 130 -25.58 -0.69 -15.76
CA LEU A 130 -25.00 -1.59 -16.76
C LEU A 130 -23.58 -1.12 -17.11
N ALA A 131 -22.62 -2.05 -17.14
CA ALA A 131 -21.24 -1.77 -17.51
C ALA A 131 -20.91 -2.44 -18.84
N HIS A 132 -20.38 -1.65 -19.76
CA HIS A 132 -19.98 -2.09 -21.10
C HIS A 132 -18.46 -2.21 -21.14
N ILE A 133 -17.94 -3.40 -21.41
CA ILE A 133 -16.52 -3.71 -21.28
C ILE A 133 -16.00 -4.28 -22.59
N THR A 134 -14.93 -3.69 -23.10
CA THR A 134 -14.22 -4.17 -24.28
C THR A 134 -12.77 -4.39 -23.91
N PHE A 135 -12.20 -5.52 -24.32
CA PHE A 135 -10.79 -5.83 -24.13
C PHE A 135 -10.00 -5.38 -25.35
N GLU A 136 -9.07 -4.44 -25.15
CA GLU A 136 -8.17 -4.00 -26.22
C GLU A 136 -6.85 -4.80 -26.20
N PRO A 137 -6.28 -5.11 -27.37
CA PRO A 137 -4.99 -5.76 -27.46
C PRO A 137 -3.89 -4.84 -26.91
N VAL A 138 -2.88 -5.43 -26.27
CA VAL A 138 -1.75 -4.67 -25.73
C VAL A 138 -0.90 -4.09 -26.87
N GLU A 139 -0.71 -2.77 -26.86
CA GLU A 139 0.21 -2.08 -27.78
C GLU A 139 1.67 -2.34 -27.36
N ASN A 140 2.48 -2.88 -28.28
CA ASN A 140 3.91 -3.20 -28.08
C ASN A 140 4.18 -4.20 -26.92
N PRO A 141 3.81 -5.48 -27.07
CA PRO A 141 4.15 -6.47 -26.06
C PRO A 141 5.68 -6.63 -25.94
N PRO A 142 6.23 -6.73 -24.72
CA PRO A 142 7.62 -7.12 -24.54
C PRO A 142 7.87 -8.51 -25.14
N ASP A 143 9.05 -8.72 -25.73
CA ASP A 143 9.41 -9.96 -26.44
C ASP A 143 9.32 -11.24 -25.58
N ASP A 144 9.35 -11.09 -24.25
CA ASP A 144 9.30 -12.19 -23.28
C ASP A 144 7.86 -12.57 -22.84
N LEU A 145 6.82 -11.91 -23.36
CA LEU A 145 5.44 -12.12 -22.93
C LEU A 145 4.70 -13.16 -23.80
N SER A 146 3.88 -14.00 -23.16
CA SER A 146 2.94 -14.87 -23.88
C SER A 146 1.83 -14.05 -24.54
N SER A 147 1.30 -14.57 -25.64
CA SER A 147 0.24 -13.92 -26.41
C SER A 147 -1.11 -14.19 -25.78
N VAL A 148 -1.94 -13.17 -25.59
CA VAL A 148 -3.27 -13.34 -25.00
C VAL A 148 -4.34 -13.17 -26.08
N LYS A 149 -5.23 -14.16 -26.21
CA LYS A 149 -6.45 -14.06 -27.01
C LYS A 149 -7.61 -13.67 -26.10
N LEU A 150 -8.05 -12.44 -26.29
CA LEU A 150 -9.15 -11.83 -25.57
C LEU A 150 -10.49 -12.20 -26.27
N PRO A 151 -11.62 -12.24 -25.54
CA PRO A 151 -12.93 -12.48 -26.13
C PRO A 151 -13.24 -11.38 -27.15
N PRO A 152 -13.74 -11.74 -28.34
CA PRO A 152 -14.07 -10.76 -29.36
C PRO A 152 -15.40 -10.07 -29.04
N GLY A 153 -15.38 -8.73 -28.95
CA GLY A 153 -16.59 -7.92 -28.83
C GLY A 153 -16.80 -7.29 -27.46
N GLU A 154 -17.99 -6.71 -27.30
CA GLU A 154 -18.40 -5.98 -26.11
C GLU A 154 -19.09 -6.93 -25.12
N LEU A 155 -18.59 -6.98 -23.89
CA LEU A 155 -19.19 -7.70 -22.77
C LEU A 155 -20.05 -6.74 -21.95
N VAL A 156 -21.31 -7.09 -21.74
CA VAL A 156 -22.25 -6.28 -20.94
C VAL A 156 -22.42 -6.94 -19.58
N LEU A 157 -21.98 -6.26 -18.53
CA LEU A 157 -22.21 -6.70 -17.15
C LEU A 157 -23.47 -6.10 -16.59
N ALA A 158 -24.29 -6.95 -15.99
CA ALA A 158 -25.47 -6.55 -15.25
C ALA A 158 -25.12 -5.56 -14.12
N PRO A 159 -26.06 -4.68 -13.74
CA PRO A 159 -25.96 -3.90 -12.52
C PRO A 159 -25.70 -4.79 -11.30
N ARG A 160 -24.93 -4.27 -10.35
CA ARG A 160 -24.81 -4.87 -9.03
C ARG A 160 -26.19 -4.92 -8.37
N ASP A 161 -26.63 -6.12 -8.06
CA ASP A 161 -27.86 -6.37 -7.33
C ASP A 161 -27.53 -6.63 -5.85
N ASP A 162 -27.66 -5.60 -5.02
CA ASP A 162 -27.44 -5.69 -3.57
C ASP A 162 -28.54 -6.51 -2.85
N THR A 163 -29.61 -6.89 -3.55
CA THR A 163 -30.72 -7.72 -3.05
C THR A 163 -30.65 -9.18 -3.49
N ALA A 164 -29.79 -9.53 -4.47
CA ALA A 164 -29.65 -10.90 -4.98
C ALA A 164 -29.13 -11.92 -3.94
N GLU A 165 -28.52 -11.48 -2.83
CA GLU A 165 -28.16 -12.39 -1.73
C GLU A 165 -29.38 -12.90 -0.94
N PHE A 166 -30.58 -12.32 -1.17
CA PHE A 166 -31.80 -12.63 -0.41
C PHE A 166 -32.93 -13.24 -1.25
N ASP A 167 -32.84 -13.22 -2.58
CA ASP A 167 -33.87 -13.77 -3.46
C ASP A 167 -33.43 -15.11 -4.07
N ASP A 168 -34.19 -16.18 -3.76
CA ASP A 168 -34.12 -17.46 -4.45
C ASP A 168 -34.40 -17.25 -5.95
N VAL A 169 -33.31 -17.22 -6.73
CA VAL A 169 -33.15 -17.33 -8.19
C VAL A 169 -34.47 -17.34 -8.99
N ASN A 170 -34.89 -16.17 -9.47
CA ASN A 170 -35.83 -16.09 -10.59
C ASN A 170 -35.05 -15.64 -11.84
N ASP A 171 -34.57 -16.62 -12.60
CA ASP A 171 -33.89 -16.46 -13.88
C ASP A 171 -34.75 -15.68 -14.88
N ASN A 172 -34.37 -14.43 -15.17
CA ASN A 172 -34.81 -13.71 -16.37
C ASN A 172 -33.81 -12.63 -16.79
N GLN A 173 -32.51 -12.97 -16.83
CA GLN A 173 -31.51 -12.14 -17.51
C GLN A 173 -31.06 -12.89 -18.77
N ASN A 174 -31.80 -12.71 -19.87
CA ASN A 174 -31.46 -13.23 -21.20
C ASN A 174 -30.30 -12.43 -21.80
N PHE A 175 -29.08 -12.62 -21.28
CA PHE A 175 -27.87 -12.25 -22.00
C PHE A 175 -27.55 -13.35 -23.02
N LYS A 176 -27.25 -12.96 -24.26
CA LYS A 176 -26.83 -13.90 -25.31
C LYS A 176 -25.34 -14.19 -25.13
N ASP A 177 -25.02 -14.96 -24.10
CA ASP A 177 -23.67 -15.44 -23.89
C ASP A 177 -23.38 -16.57 -24.88
N ASP A 178 -22.38 -16.36 -25.74
CA ASP A 178 -21.97 -17.35 -26.73
C ASP A 178 -21.26 -18.49 -25.97
N PRO A 179 -21.77 -19.74 -25.96
CA PRO A 179 -21.30 -20.82 -25.07
C PRO A 179 -19.85 -21.27 -25.31
N LYS A 180 -19.16 -20.65 -26.29
CA LYS A 180 -17.74 -20.84 -26.60
C LYS A 180 -16.82 -19.80 -25.95
N TYR A 181 -17.37 -18.68 -25.47
CA TYR A 181 -16.64 -17.52 -24.95
C TYR A 181 -17.11 -17.08 -23.57
N ASP A 182 -17.91 -17.91 -22.91
CA ASP A 182 -18.39 -17.70 -21.56
C ASP A 182 -17.20 -17.67 -20.60
N SER A 183 -16.63 -16.48 -20.39
CA SER A 183 -15.47 -16.19 -19.52
C SER A 183 -14.11 -16.82 -19.87
N ASP A 184 -13.89 -17.23 -21.12
CA ASP A 184 -12.63 -17.88 -21.54
C ASP A 184 -11.64 -16.89 -22.17
N LEU A 185 -10.58 -16.54 -21.40
CA LEU A 185 -9.37 -15.91 -21.95
C LEU A 185 -8.37 -17.03 -22.33
N PHE A 186 -8.02 -17.12 -23.61
CA PHE A 186 -6.98 -18.08 -24.03
C PHE A 186 -5.62 -17.38 -24.01
N ILE A 187 -4.72 -17.80 -23.12
CA ILE A 187 -3.33 -17.33 -23.14
C ILE A 187 -2.51 -18.36 -23.91
N SER A 188 -1.97 -17.99 -25.07
CA SER A 188 -1.06 -18.78 -25.91
C SER A 188 0.41 -18.49 -25.69
#